data_AF-A0A249P0K5-F1
#
_entry.id   AF-A0A249P0K5-F1
#
_cell.length_a   1.000
_cell.length_b   1.000
_cell.length_c   1.000
_cell.angle_alpha   90.00
_cell.angle_beta   90.00
_cell.angle_gamma   90.00
#
_symmetry.space_group_name_H-M   'P 1'
#
loop_
_entity.id
_entity.type
_entity.pdbx_description
1 polymer ?
#
loop_
_entity_poly.entity_id
_entity_poly.type
_entity_poly.pdbx_seq_one_letter_code
_entity_poly.pdbx_strand_id
1 'polypeptide(L)'
;MTGHEDGLISIRAAEADDAVRETVRVSMGEPYRTLLGHFRHEIGHFFFQQLVAGTDMLAEARQLFGDEREDYDSALQKHHGEGSFVDWRQRFISAYASCHPAEDFAECWAHFFHIVDTLESARAFGLSVEPFRHRDLDAEVKFDPYRAESAQQLVEAWVPISLALNTFQRSMGQRDIYPFVLAPPVIEKLDFINRLIKAARQGSLRRTPLAG
;
A
#
# COMPACT_ATOMS: atom_id res chain seq x y z
N MET A 1 -8.99 -0.05 -20.40
CA MET A 1 -9.52 0.28 -19.07
C MET A 1 -8.87 -0.70 -18.10
N THR A 2 -8.26 -0.21 -17.03
CA THR A 2 -7.78 -1.04 -15.91
C THR A 2 -8.85 -0.92 -14.84
N GLY A 3 -9.21 -2.02 -14.22
CA GLY A 3 -10.29 -2.05 -13.25
C GLY A 3 -10.57 -3.47 -12.79
N HIS A 4 -11.01 -3.56 -11.54
CA HIS A 4 -11.50 -4.76 -10.92
C HIS A 4 -13.00 -4.88 -11.17
N GLU A 5 -13.43 -5.76 -12.07
CA GLU A 5 -14.82 -6.21 -12.18
C GLU A 5 -14.93 -7.62 -11.62
N ASP A 6 -15.62 -7.81 -10.49
CA ASP A 6 -16.01 -9.11 -9.92
C ASP A 6 -14.87 -10.17 -9.84
N GLY A 7 -13.66 -9.75 -9.46
CA GLY A 7 -12.51 -10.67 -9.35
C GLY A 7 -11.63 -10.78 -10.59
N LEU A 8 -11.97 -10.15 -11.71
CA LEU A 8 -11.10 -10.05 -12.89
C LEU A 8 -10.04 -8.96 -12.69
N ILE A 9 -8.78 -9.35 -12.48
CA ILE A 9 -7.65 -8.43 -12.44
C ILE A 9 -7.25 -8.07 -13.88
N SER A 10 -7.63 -6.88 -14.33
CA SER A 10 -7.30 -6.39 -15.68
C SER A 10 -6.07 -5.48 -15.66
N ILE A 11 -4.91 -6.03 -16.03
CA ILE A 11 -3.68 -5.25 -16.20
C ILE A 11 -3.58 -4.81 -17.66
N ARG A 12 -3.41 -3.50 -17.89
CA ARG A 12 -3.19 -2.99 -19.25
C ARG A 12 -1.76 -3.29 -19.67
N ALA A 13 -1.59 -4.24 -20.60
CA ALA A 13 -0.27 -4.61 -21.13
C ALA A 13 0.55 -3.41 -21.66
N ALA A 14 -0.10 -2.35 -22.13
CA ALA A 14 0.56 -1.11 -22.55
C ALA A 14 1.33 -0.40 -21.42
N GLU A 15 1.05 -0.68 -20.14
CA GLU A 15 1.82 -0.12 -19.02
C GLU A 15 3.20 -0.75 -18.82
N ALA A 16 3.46 -1.87 -19.52
CA ALA A 16 4.80 -2.44 -19.61
C ALA A 16 5.75 -1.57 -20.47
N ASP A 17 5.21 -0.69 -21.32
CA ASP A 17 5.98 0.31 -22.06
C ASP A 17 6.31 1.52 -21.17
N ASP A 18 7.59 1.86 -21.09
CA ASP A 18 8.10 2.93 -20.22
C ASP A 18 7.57 4.32 -20.61
N ALA A 19 7.45 4.59 -21.92
CA ALA A 19 6.96 5.88 -22.41
C ALA A 19 5.46 6.04 -22.14
N VAL A 20 4.68 4.98 -22.32
CA VAL A 20 3.26 4.96 -21.97
C VAL A 20 3.08 5.15 -20.46
N ARG A 21 3.84 4.42 -19.64
CA ARG A 21 3.73 4.50 -18.18
C ARG A 21 4.13 5.87 -17.64
N GLU A 22 5.21 6.45 -18.14
CA GLU A 22 5.64 7.80 -17.75
C GLU A 22 4.62 8.87 -18.19
N THR A 23 4.05 8.74 -19.39
CA THR A 23 2.98 9.62 -19.87
C THR A 23 1.79 9.60 -18.93
N VAL A 24 1.32 8.40 -18.55
CA VAL A 24 0.18 8.25 -17.65
C VAL A 24 0.52 8.78 -16.25
N ARG A 25 1.71 8.47 -15.73
CA ARG A 25 2.16 8.97 -14.43
C ARG A 25 2.14 10.51 -14.38
N VAL A 26 2.64 11.17 -15.44
CA VAL A 26 2.60 12.63 -15.55
C VAL A 26 1.16 13.14 -15.67
N SER A 27 0.34 12.54 -16.55
CA SER A 27 -1.03 13.02 -16.78
C SER A 27 -1.94 12.87 -15.56
N MET A 28 -1.71 11.83 -14.74
CA MET A 28 -2.45 11.58 -13.50
C MET A 28 -1.83 12.29 -12.28
N GLY A 29 -0.71 13.00 -12.44
CA GLY A 29 -0.02 13.66 -11.33
C GLY A 29 0.53 12.68 -10.28
N GLU A 30 0.80 11.44 -10.68
CA GLU A 30 1.23 10.39 -9.76
C GLU A 30 2.72 10.53 -9.44
N PRO A 31 3.12 10.44 -8.16
CA PRO A 31 4.53 10.51 -7.80
C PRO A 31 5.28 9.23 -8.18
N TYR A 32 4.58 8.10 -8.31
CA TYR A 32 5.13 6.77 -8.55
C TYR A 32 4.12 5.91 -9.32
N ARG A 33 4.55 5.25 -10.41
CA ARG A 33 3.72 4.33 -11.20
C ARG A 33 4.57 3.16 -11.70
N THR A 34 4.28 1.94 -11.27
CA THR A 34 4.93 0.71 -11.76
C THR A 34 3.89 -0.38 -12.00
N LEU A 35 4.18 -1.28 -12.96
CA LEU A 35 3.30 -2.41 -13.27
C LEU A 35 3.09 -3.32 -12.04
N LEU A 36 4.16 -3.57 -11.28
CA LEU A 36 4.08 -4.35 -10.05
C LEU A 36 3.25 -3.65 -8.97
N GLY A 37 3.37 -2.32 -8.86
CA GLY A 37 2.53 -1.52 -7.96
C GLY A 37 1.04 -1.68 -8.27
N HIS A 38 0.64 -1.51 -9.54
CA HIS A 38 -0.76 -1.71 -9.94
C HIS A 38 -1.21 -3.14 -9.74
N PHE A 39 -0.39 -4.12 -10.08
CA PHE A 39 -0.77 -5.51 -9.87
C PHE A 39 -1.07 -5.80 -8.40
N ARG A 40 -0.24 -5.29 -7.48
CA ARG A 40 -0.48 -5.41 -6.04
C ARG A 40 -1.75 -4.66 -5.60
N HIS A 41 -2.04 -3.50 -6.19
CA HIS A 41 -3.26 -2.74 -5.93
C HIS A 41 -4.51 -3.56 -6.33
N GLU A 42 -4.56 -4.08 -7.55
CA GLU A 42 -5.68 -4.90 -8.05
C GLU A 42 -5.86 -6.20 -7.25
N ILE A 43 -4.75 -6.82 -6.84
CA ILE A 43 -4.75 -7.96 -5.91
C ILE A 43 -5.36 -7.55 -4.56
N GLY A 44 -5.13 -6.32 -4.11
CA GLY A 44 -5.75 -5.77 -2.90
C GLY A 44 -7.27 -5.83 -2.96
N HIS A 45 -7.90 -5.33 -4.03
CA HIS A 45 -9.35 -5.46 -4.22
C HIS A 45 -9.82 -6.92 -4.19
N PHE A 46 -9.11 -7.81 -4.87
CA PHE A 46 -9.43 -9.24 -4.83
C PHE A 46 -9.40 -9.80 -3.40
N PHE A 47 -8.34 -9.51 -2.62
CA PHE A 47 -8.24 -10.02 -1.25
C PHE A 47 -9.19 -9.35 -0.27
N PHE A 48 -9.64 -8.13 -0.53
CA PHE A 48 -10.76 -7.56 0.21
C PHE A 48 -11.99 -8.48 0.11
N GLN A 49 -12.37 -8.88 -1.11
CA GLN A 49 -13.51 -9.79 -1.32
C GLN A 49 -13.28 -11.17 -0.69
N GLN A 50 -12.06 -11.69 -0.75
CA GLN A 50 -11.78 -13.05 -0.25
C GLN A 50 -11.67 -13.12 1.28
N LEU A 51 -11.02 -12.14 1.91
CA LEU A 51 -10.59 -12.20 3.31
C LEU A 51 -11.36 -11.26 4.23
N VAL A 52 -11.94 -10.18 3.70
CA VAL A 52 -12.63 -9.15 4.48
C VAL A 52 -14.14 -9.24 4.28
N ALA A 53 -14.60 -9.27 3.02
CA ALA A 53 -16.02 -9.32 2.72
C ALA A 53 -16.66 -10.60 3.28
N GLY A 54 -17.73 -10.42 4.07
CA GLY A 54 -18.43 -11.52 4.72
C GLY A 54 -17.63 -12.24 5.80
N THR A 55 -16.62 -11.61 6.38
CA THR A 55 -15.90 -12.12 7.57
C THR A 55 -16.09 -11.19 8.77
N ASP A 56 -15.69 -11.67 9.95
CA ASP A 56 -15.62 -10.89 11.19
C ASP A 56 -14.65 -9.70 11.12
N MET A 57 -13.81 -9.62 10.08
CA MET A 57 -12.89 -8.49 9.85
C MET A 57 -13.56 -7.26 9.21
N LEU A 58 -14.76 -7.40 8.62
CA LEU A 58 -15.40 -6.32 7.86
C LEU A 58 -15.70 -5.08 8.72
N ALA A 59 -16.13 -5.28 9.97
CA ALA A 59 -16.46 -4.17 10.86
C ALA A 59 -15.23 -3.31 11.19
N GLU A 60 -14.10 -3.95 11.48
CA GLU A 60 -12.83 -3.26 11.74
C GLU A 60 -12.29 -2.61 10.45
N ALA A 61 -12.40 -3.27 9.30
CA ALA A 61 -12.02 -2.67 8.01
C ALA A 61 -12.79 -1.36 7.77
N ARG A 62 -14.10 -1.34 8.00
CA ARG A 62 -14.91 -0.12 7.84
C ARG A 62 -14.55 0.97 8.83
N GLN A 63 -14.11 0.61 10.04
CA GLN A 63 -13.63 1.58 11.02
C GLN A 63 -12.33 2.26 10.56
N LEU A 64 -11.43 1.52 9.90
CA LEU A 64 -10.12 2.00 9.48
C LEU A 64 -10.12 2.71 8.12
N PHE A 65 -10.85 2.15 7.15
CA PHE A 65 -10.83 2.60 5.75
C PHE A 65 -12.07 3.41 5.35
N GLY A 66 -13.17 3.27 6.10
CA GLY A 66 -14.48 3.82 5.73
C GLY A 66 -15.42 2.76 5.14
N ASP A 67 -16.65 3.18 4.82
CA ASP A 67 -17.69 2.28 4.31
C ASP A 67 -17.56 2.09 2.80
N GLU A 68 -17.13 0.92 2.36
CA GLU A 68 -16.89 0.59 0.96
C GLU A 68 -18.15 0.55 0.08
N ARG A 69 -19.33 0.69 0.69
CA ARG A 69 -20.62 0.80 -0.01
C ARG A 69 -20.93 2.21 -0.50
N GLU A 70 -20.04 3.17 -0.24
CA GLU A 70 -20.10 4.49 -0.86
C GLU A 70 -20.18 4.35 -2.40
N ASP A 71 -20.89 5.27 -3.05
CA ASP A 71 -21.05 5.22 -4.50
C ASP A 71 -19.71 5.49 -5.18
N TYR A 72 -19.12 4.44 -5.74
CA TYR A 72 -17.78 4.44 -6.28
C TYR A 72 -17.58 5.47 -7.40
N ASP A 73 -18.51 5.52 -8.35
CA ASP A 73 -18.43 6.42 -9.50
C ASP A 73 -18.54 7.88 -9.08
N SER A 74 -19.45 8.19 -8.16
CA SER A 74 -19.61 9.52 -7.57
C SER A 74 -18.37 9.96 -6.79
N ALA A 75 -17.78 9.05 -6.00
CA ALA A 75 -16.57 9.33 -5.21
C ALA A 75 -15.36 9.64 -6.10
N LEU A 76 -15.17 8.87 -7.19
CA LEU A 76 -14.14 9.15 -8.18
C LEU A 76 -14.37 10.46 -8.93
N GLN A 77 -15.61 10.75 -9.36
CA GLN A 77 -15.93 12.01 -10.03
C GLN A 77 -15.61 13.22 -9.14
N LYS A 78 -15.96 13.14 -7.85
CA LYS A 78 -15.63 14.17 -6.88
C LYS A 78 -14.12 14.37 -6.75
N HIS A 79 -13.37 13.27 -6.63
CA HIS A 79 -11.91 13.33 -6.55
C HIS A 79 -11.27 13.96 -7.80
N HIS A 80 -11.73 13.60 -9.00
CA HIS A 80 -11.22 14.19 -10.24
C HIS A 80 -11.62 15.66 -10.42
N GLY A 81 -12.77 16.08 -9.87
CA GLY A 81 -13.24 17.46 -9.94
C GLY A 81 -12.63 18.40 -8.89
N GLU A 82 -12.50 17.93 -7.65
CA GLU A 82 -12.08 18.74 -6.48
C GLU A 82 -10.61 18.50 -6.08
N GLY A 83 -10.00 17.41 -6.55
CA GLY A 83 -8.68 16.95 -6.11
C GLY A 83 -8.71 16.25 -4.75
N SER A 84 -7.54 15.85 -4.25
CA SER A 84 -7.42 15.30 -2.89
C SER A 84 -7.64 16.37 -1.82
N PHE A 85 -8.17 15.95 -0.67
CA PHE A 85 -8.26 16.77 0.54
C PHE A 85 -6.89 17.35 0.93
N VAL A 86 -6.84 18.61 1.36
CA VAL A 86 -5.58 19.33 1.67
C VAL A 86 -4.69 18.60 2.68
N ASP A 87 -5.28 17.79 3.57
CA ASP A 87 -4.61 17.03 4.63
C ASP A 87 -4.46 15.53 4.36
N TRP A 88 -4.68 15.06 3.11
CA TRP A 88 -4.68 13.62 2.80
C TRP A 88 -3.42 12.89 3.28
N ARG A 89 -2.25 13.54 3.21
CA ARG A 89 -0.94 12.99 3.65
C ARG A 89 -0.89 12.59 5.13
N GLN A 90 -1.81 13.10 5.95
CA GLN A 90 -1.88 12.77 7.37
C GLN A 90 -2.67 11.49 7.65
N ARG A 91 -3.43 10.99 6.66
CA ARG A 91 -4.41 9.89 6.84
C ARG A 91 -4.30 8.77 5.81
N PHE A 92 -3.81 9.09 4.61
CA PHE A 92 -3.80 8.21 3.45
C PHE A 92 -2.37 8.07 2.91
N ILE A 93 -2.06 6.87 2.42
CA ILE A 93 -0.73 6.58 1.85
C ILE A 93 -0.49 7.33 0.53
N SER A 94 -1.55 7.55 -0.24
CA SER A 94 -1.54 8.28 -1.49
C SER A 94 -2.73 9.25 -1.60
N ALA A 95 -2.61 10.22 -2.51
CA ALA A 95 -3.70 11.10 -2.88
C ALA A 95 -4.93 10.33 -3.38
N TYR A 96 -4.69 9.26 -4.14
CA TYR A 96 -5.72 8.41 -4.73
C TYR A 96 -6.42 7.54 -3.68
N ALA A 97 -5.69 7.04 -2.67
CA ALA A 97 -6.29 6.34 -1.53
C ALA A 97 -7.39 7.17 -0.81
N SER A 98 -7.36 8.50 -0.90
CA SER A 98 -8.40 9.35 -0.30
C SER A 98 -9.70 9.43 -1.11
N CYS A 99 -9.77 8.82 -2.29
CA CYS A 99 -10.94 8.95 -3.17
C CYS A 99 -12.09 8.03 -2.77
N HIS A 100 -11.80 6.83 -2.25
CA HIS A 100 -12.82 5.85 -1.88
C HIS A 100 -12.26 4.82 -0.88
N PRO A 101 -13.03 4.31 0.09
CA PRO A 101 -12.55 3.32 1.08
C PRO A 101 -11.94 2.04 0.48
N ALA A 102 -12.48 1.55 -0.65
CA ALA A 102 -11.94 0.39 -1.34
C ALA A 102 -10.53 0.67 -1.92
N GLU A 103 -10.29 1.90 -2.38
CA GLU A 103 -9.00 2.35 -2.93
C GLU A 103 -7.98 2.54 -1.82
N ASP A 104 -8.40 3.07 -0.67
CA ASP A 104 -7.55 3.17 0.53
C ASP A 104 -7.05 1.79 0.98
N PHE A 105 -7.92 0.79 0.99
CA PHE A 105 -7.53 -0.59 1.28
C PHE A 105 -6.54 -1.14 0.25
N ALA A 106 -6.84 -1.01 -1.05
CA ALA A 106 -6.00 -1.53 -2.13
C ALA A 106 -4.62 -0.86 -2.17
N GLU A 107 -4.56 0.45 -1.95
CA GLU A 107 -3.31 1.21 -1.87
C GLU A 107 -2.48 0.80 -0.64
N CYS A 108 -3.11 0.62 0.53
CA CYS A 108 -2.43 0.12 1.71
C CYS A 108 -1.91 -1.32 1.51
N TRP A 109 -2.69 -2.16 0.83
CA TRP A 109 -2.27 -3.52 0.45
C TRP A 109 -1.04 -3.51 -0.45
N ALA A 110 -1.06 -2.67 -1.50
CA ALA A 110 0.08 -2.53 -2.39
C ALA A 110 1.34 -2.06 -1.65
N HIS A 111 1.20 -1.10 -0.74
CA HIS A 111 2.30 -0.58 0.06
C HIS A 111 2.81 -1.58 1.10
N PHE A 112 1.94 -2.39 1.69
CA PHE A 112 2.37 -3.46 2.58
C PHE A 112 3.37 -4.41 1.88
N PHE A 113 3.02 -4.88 0.67
CA PHE A 113 3.93 -5.73 -0.12
C PHE A 113 5.13 -4.99 -0.71
N HIS A 114 5.02 -3.68 -0.97
CA HIS A 114 6.19 -2.86 -1.30
C HIS A 114 7.23 -2.96 -0.17
N ILE A 115 6.80 -2.72 1.07
CA ILE A 115 7.67 -2.73 2.24
C ILE A 115 8.22 -4.13 2.50
N VAL A 116 7.34 -5.14 2.58
CA VAL A 116 7.73 -6.52 2.89
C VAL A 116 8.75 -7.07 1.89
N ASP A 117 8.49 -6.93 0.59
CA ASP A 117 9.36 -7.51 -0.44
C ASP A 117 10.71 -6.77 -0.52
N THR A 118 10.70 -5.44 -0.32
CA THR A 118 11.96 -4.68 -0.32
C THR A 118 12.79 -4.97 0.92
N LEU A 119 12.17 -5.15 2.08
CA LEU A 119 12.85 -5.58 3.30
C LEU A 119 13.40 -7.01 3.16
N GLU A 120 12.68 -7.91 2.47
CA GLU A 120 13.22 -9.24 2.18
C GLU A 120 14.46 -9.13 1.31
N SER A 121 14.42 -8.31 0.26
CA SER A 121 15.57 -8.15 -0.63
C SER A 121 16.76 -7.54 0.13
N ALA A 122 16.51 -6.51 0.95
CA ALA A 122 17.54 -5.94 1.82
C ALA A 122 18.17 -7.01 2.72
N ARG A 123 17.35 -7.87 3.34
CA ARG A 123 17.83 -8.99 4.14
C ARG A 123 18.64 -10.00 3.32
N ALA A 124 18.16 -10.39 2.15
CA ALA A 124 18.81 -11.38 1.29
C ALA A 124 20.21 -10.95 0.84
N PHE A 125 20.40 -9.65 0.63
CA PHE A 125 21.69 -9.06 0.30
C PHE A 125 22.53 -8.62 1.50
N GLY A 126 22.03 -8.81 2.73
CA GLY A 126 22.71 -8.38 3.96
C GLY A 126 22.88 -6.87 4.06
N LEU A 127 21.95 -6.10 3.48
CA LEU A 127 21.98 -4.65 3.52
C LEU A 127 21.62 -4.14 4.92
N SER A 128 22.54 -3.38 5.51
CA SER A 128 22.32 -2.60 6.71
C SER A 128 22.55 -1.11 6.44
N VAL A 129 21.90 -0.27 7.22
CA VAL A 129 22.09 1.18 7.23
C VAL A 129 22.72 1.54 8.57
N GLU A 130 23.97 1.99 8.55
CA GLU A 130 24.72 2.42 9.75
C GLU A 130 25.15 3.90 9.60
N PRO A 131 24.27 4.87 9.89
CA PRO A 131 24.59 6.28 9.66
C PRO A 131 25.66 6.80 10.62
N PHE A 132 26.69 7.48 10.08
CA PHE A 132 27.72 8.16 10.89
C PHE A 132 27.14 9.29 11.74
N ARG A 133 26.04 9.90 11.28
CA ARG A 133 25.22 10.90 11.97
C ARG A 133 23.76 10.42 11.89
N HIS A 134 22.96 10.58 12.94
CA HIS A 134 21.60 10.02 13.09
C HIS A 134 21.58 8.51 13.37
N ARG A 135 22.16 8.09 14.50
CA ARG A 135 22.20 6.68 14.93
C ARG A 135 20.82 6.08 15.23
N ASP A 136 19.81 6.92 15.41
CA ASP A 136 18.40 6.55 15.48
C ASP A 136 17.86 5.97 14.17
N LEU A 137 18.58 6.16 13.06
CA LEU A 137 18.30 5.57 11.75
C LEU A 137 19.19 4.35 11.45
N ASP A 138 19.72 3.69 12.48
CA ASP A 138 20.36 2.38 12.33
C ASP A 138 19.29 1.33 11.98
N ALA A 139 19.53 0.55 10.92
CA ALA A 139 18.61 -0.50 10.50
C ALA A 139 19.33 -1.72 9.93
N GLU A 140 18.92 -2.89 10.42
CA GLU A 140 19.28 -4.20 9.87
C GLU A 140 18.04 -5.10 9.91
N VAL A 141 17.73 -5.79 8.80
CA VAL A 141 16.54 -6.64 8.71
C VAL A 141 16.84 -8.05 9.26
N LYS A 142 16.70 -8.21 10.58
CA LYS A 142 17.01 -9.47 11.31
C LYS A 142 15.85 -10.46 11.42
N PHE A 143 14.70 -10.13 10.88
CA PHE A 143 13.48 -10.94 10.94
C PHE A 143 13.00 -11.32 9.54
N ASP A 144 12.07 -12.28 9.45
CA ASP A 144 11.40 -12.64 8.18
C ASP A 144 10.27 -11.63 7.95
N PRO A 145 10.37 -10.71 6.96
CA PRO A 145 9.35 -9.68 6.76
C PRO A 145 7.97 -10.23 6.45
N TYR A 146 7.88 -11.42 5.82
CA TYR A 146 6.61 -12.12 5.59
C TYR A 146 5.99 -12.72 6.86
N ARG A 147 6.70 -12.64 7.98
CA ARG A 147 6.28 -13.10 9.32
C ARG A 147 6.38 -12.00 10.37
N ALA A 148 6.45 -10.73 9.97
CA ALA A 148 6.54 -9.61 10.89
C ALA A 148 5.44 -9.65 11.97
N GLU A 149 5.79 -9.33 13.21
CA GLU A 149 4.89 -9.35 14.36
C GLU A 149 3.82 -8.26 14.30
N SER A 150 4.18 -7.10 13.74
CA SER A 150 3.30 -5.93 13.56
C SER A 150 3.73 -5.12 12.34
N ALA A 151 2.87 -4.23 11.87
CA ALA A 151 3.30 -3.23 10.89
C ALA A 151 4.36 -2.28 11.47
N GLN A 152 4.32 -2.00 12.78
CA GLN A 152 5.33 -1.18 13.44
C GLN A 152 6.74 -1.76 13.27
N GLN A 153 6.91 -3.07 13.42
CA GLN A 153 8.19 -3.74 13.19
C GLN A 153 8.70 -3.56 11.74
N LEU A 154 7.80 -3.63 10.76
CA LEU A 154 8.13 -3.38 9.35
C LEU A 154 8.54 -1.91 9.14
N VAL A 155 7.77 -0.97 9.69
CA VAL A 155 7.99 0.48 9.56
C VAL A 155 9.34 0.89 10.16
N GLU A 156 9.67 0.39 11.34
CA GLU A 156 10.95 0.68 12.01
C GLU A 156 12.16 0.25 11.18
N ALA A 157 12.08 -0.91 10.54
CA ALA A 157 13.14 -1.36 9.62
C ALA A 157 13.12 -0.60 8.28
N TRP A 158 11.93 -0.24 7.79
CA TRP A 158 11.74 0.35 6.46
C TRP A 158 12.12 1.83 6.39
N VAL A 159 11.83 2.63 7.42
CA VAL A 159 12.05 4.07 7.39
C VAL A 159 13.52 4.42 7.11
N PRO A 160 14.52 3.85 7.82
CA PRO A 160 15.91 4.18 7.53
C PRO A 160 16.37 3.75 6.14
N ILE A 161 15.95 2.56 5.69
CA ILE A 161 16.28 2.02 4.37
C ILE A 161 15.69 2.91 3.27
N SER A 162 14.41 3.28 3.36
CA SER A 162 13.75 4.13 2.36
C SER A 162 14.36 5.53 2.29
N LEU A 163 14.77 6.11 3.43
CA LEU A 163 15.49 7.39 3.47
C LEU A 163 16.86 7.30 2.77
N ALA A 164 17.60 6.22 2.99
CA ALA A 164 18.88 5.97 2.32
C ALA A 164 18.68 5.81 0.80
N LEU A 165 17.72 5.00 0.38
CA LEU A 165 17.38 4.78 -1.04
C LEU A 165 16.99 6.09 -1.74
N ASN A 166 16.12 6.89 -1.14
CA ASN A 166 15.74 8.19 -1.70
C ASN A 166 16.94 9.15 -1.78
N THR A 167 17.83 9.13 -0.79
CA THR A 167 19.04 9.96 -0.80
C THR A 167 20.02 9.55 -1.90
N PHE A 168 20.19 8.24 -2.14
CA PHE A 168 20.98 7.73 -3.26
C PHE A 168 20.36 8.13 -4.60
N GLN A 169 19.04 8.01 -4.76
CA GLN A 169 18.36 8.44 -5.98
C GLN A 169 18.58 9.93 -6.26
N ARG A 170 18.37 10.80 -5.28
CA ARG A 170 18.62 12.25 -5.42
C ARG A 170 20.07 12.56 -5.78
N SER A 171 21.03 11.82 -5.21
CA SER A 171 22.45 11.98 -5.52
C SER A 171 22.79 11.61 -6.97
N MET A 172 21.99 10.74 -7.60
CA MET A 172 22.10 10.36 -9.01
C MET A 172 21.20 11.22 -9.93
N GLY A 173 20.60 12.29 -9.43
CA GLY A 173 19.70 13.17 -10.19
C GLY A 173 18.32 12.55 -10.48
N GLN A 174 17.97 11.47 -9.78
CA GLN A 174 16.67 10.80 -9.89
C GLN A 174 15.71 11.28 -8.81
N ARG A 175 14.41 11.04 -9.03
CA ARG A 175 13.36 11.31 -8.04
C ARG A 175 13.38 10.24 -6.95
N ASP A 176 12.77 10.57 -5.82
CA ASP A 176 12.55 9.62 -4.73
C ASP A 176 11.84 8.37 -5.25
N ILE A 177 12.43 7.19 -4.98
CA ILE A 177 11.85 5.90 -5.37
C ILE A 177 10.68 5.51 -4.45
N TYR A 178 10.68 6.04 -3.22
CA TYR A 178 9.60 5.90 -2.25
C TYR A 178 9.16 7.27 -1.73
N PRO A 179 8.32 8.02 -2.48
CA PRO A 179 7.89 9.37 -2.13
C PRO A 179 6.66 9.38 -1.18
N PHE A 180 6.48 8.34 -0.37
CA PHE A 180 5.29 8.15 0.48
C PHE A 180 5.57 8.43 1.95
N VAL A 181 4.54 8.87 2.67
CA VAL A 181 4.61 9.16 4.11
C VAL A 181 3.78 8.13 4.87
N LEU A 182 4.41 7.43 5.80
CA LEU A 182 3.75 6.48 6.70
C LEU A 182 3.23 7.20 7.94
N ALA A 183 2.14 7.95 7.76
CA ALA A 183 1.46 8.61 8.87
C ALA A 183 0.87 7.57 9.85
N PRO A 184 0.66 7.89 11.14
CA PRO A 184 0.13 6.93 12.12
C PRO A 184 -1.15 6.20 11.67
N PRO A 185 -2.16 6.85 11.07
CA PRO A 185 -3.34 6.14 10.55
C PRO A 185 -3.02 5.14 9.44
N VAL A 186 -2.00 5.41 8.63
CA VAL A 186 -1.54 4.46 7.60
C VAL A 186 -0.89 3.25 8.26
N ILE A 187 -0.10 3.44 9.32
CA ILE A 187 0.53 2.34 10.05
C ILE A 187 -0.53 1.41 10.68
N GLU A 188 -1.61 1.97 11.23
CA GLU A 188 -2.75 1.20 11.74
C GLU A 188 -3.42 0.35 10.64
N LYS A 189 -3.63 0.93 9.46
CA LYS A 189 -4.16 0.22 8.28
C LYS A 189 -3.22 -0.90 7.81
N LEU A 190 -1.91 -0.66 7.80
CA LEU A 190 -0.91 -1.69 7.48
C LEU A 190 -0.90 -2.81 8.54
N ASP A 191 -1.12 -2.49 9.82
CA ASP A 191 -1.20 -3.51 10.88
C ASP A 191 -2.44 -4.37 10.74
N PHE A 192 -3.57 -3.78 10.35
CA PHE A 192 -4.77 -4.54 9.97
C PHE A 192 -4.47 -5.54 8.86
N ILE A 193 -3.78 -5.13 7.79
CA ILE A 193 -3.41 -6.04 6.68
C ILE A 193 -2.48 -7.15 7.17
N ASN A 194 -1.50 -6.83 8.03
CA ASN A 194 -0.62 -7.84 8.65
C ASN A 194 -1.43 -8.88 9.45
N ARG A 195 -2.37 -8.44 10.30
CA ARG A 195 -3.24 -9.32 11.08
C ARG A 195 -4.19 -10.14 10.20
N LEU A 196 -4.74 -9.54 9.15
CA LEU A 196 -5.59 -10.19 8.17
C LEU A 196 -4.86 -11.36 7.48
N ILE A 197 -3.61 -11.13 7.03
CA ILE A 197 -2.77 -12.17 6.41
C ILE A 197 -2.46 -13.28 7.41
N LYS A 198 -2.14 -12.95 8.67
CA LYS A 198 -1.89 -13.95 9.72
C LYS A 198 -3.12 -14.80 9.99
N ALA A 199 -4.29 -14.18 10.14
CA ALA A 199 -5.54 -14.89 10.37
C ALA A 199 -5.89 -15.82 9.20
N ALA A 200 -5.71 -15.36 7.96
CA ALA A 200 -5.90 -16.18 6.77
C ALA A 200 -4.97 -17.41 6.74
N ARG A 201 -3.68 -17.23 7.05
CA ARG A 201 -2.69 -18.33 7.12
C ARG A 201 -3.01 -19.35 8.21
N GLN A 202 -3.62 -18.91 9.31
CA GLN A 202 -4.00 -19.77 10.44
C GLN A 202 -5.39 -20.40 10.26
N GLY A 203 -6.14 -20.00 9.23
CA GLY A 203 -7.52 -20.45 9.03
C GLY A 203 -8.48 -19.95 10.12
N SER A 204 -8.20 -18.80 10.74
CA SER A 204 -8.97 -18.29 11.89
C SER A 204 -10.02 -17.24 11.52
N LEU A 205 -10.13 -16.84 10.25
CA LEU A 205 -11.17 -15.93 9.75
C LEU A 205 -12.55 -16.58 9.88
N ARG A 206 -13.50 -15.89 10.53
CA ARG A 206 -14.86 -16.41 10.71
C ARG A 206 -15.78 -15.77 9.68
N ARG A 207 -16.43 -16.59 8.85
CA ARG A 207 -17.46 -16.12 7.92
C ARG A 207 -18.67 -15.62 8.72
N THR A 208 -19.13 -14.41 8.45
CA THR A 208 -20.37 -13.87 9.01
C THR A 208 -21.54 -14.48 8.21
N PRO A 209 -22.56 -15.06 8.87
CA PRO A 209 -23.74 -15.53 8.16
C PRO A 209 -24.37 -14.37 7.39
N LEU A 210 -24.73 -14.61 6.14
CA LEU A 210 -25.58 -13.66 5.40
C LEU A 210 -26.86 -13.48 6.22
N ALA A 211 -27.15 -12.23 6.63
CA ALA A 211 -28.48 -11.91 7.13
C ALA A 211 -29.45 -12.20 5.99
N GLY A 212 -30.27 -13.24 6.16
CA GLY A 212 -31.27 -13.67 5.17
C GLY A 212 -32.40 -12.65 5.00
#